data_AF-A0A845U309-F1
#
_entry.id   AF-A0A845U309-F1
#
_cell.length_a   1.000
_cell.length_b   1.000
_cell.length_c   1.000
_cell.angle_alpha   90.00
_cell.angle_beta   90.00
_cell.angle_gamma   90.00
#
_symmetry.space_group_name_H-M   'P 1'
#
loop_
_entity.id
_entity.type
_entity.pdbx_description
1 polymer ?
#
loop_
_entity_poly.entity_id
_entity_poly.type
_entity_poly.pdbx_seq_one_letter_code
_entity_poly.pdbx_strand_id
1 'polypeptide(L)' 'MNSSKTDADTSVDTYMDYLFDVLGLDIREEWRADVKRYFMLSAGMAKVLEAHPLEMTEALAPVFRP' A
#
# COMPACT_ATOMS: atom_id res chain seq x y z
N MET A 1 11.00 17.01 -27.24
CA MET A 1 9.58 16.62 -27.12
C MET A 1 9.34 16.19 -25.70
N ASN A 2 8.61 17.03 -24.96
CA ASN A 2 8.10 16.76 -23.62
C ASN A 2 6.80 15.94 -23.70
N SER A 3 6.39 15.41 -22.55
CA SER A 3 5.10 14.75 -22.25
C SER A 3 5.10 13.23 -22.38
N SER A 4 5.78 12.57 -21.45
CA SER A 4 5.41 11.19 -21.05
C SER A 4 5.45 11.00 -19.53
N LYS A 5 5.47 12.11 -18.75
CA LYS A 5 5.74 12.07 -17.31
C LYS A 5 4.57 12.49 -16.42
N THR A 6 3.37 12.67 -16.97
CA THR A 6 2.27 13.35 -16.25
C THR A 6 1.08 12.47 -15.87
N ASP A 7 0.91 11.28 -16.47
CA ASP A 7 -0.29 10.47 -16.20
C ASP A 7 -0.09 9.39 -15.13
N ALA A 8 1.17 9.11 -14.76
CA ALA A 8 1.52 8.10 -13.77
C ALA A 8 1.75 8.67 -12.36
N ASP A 9 1.34 9.91 -12.09
CA ASP A 9 1.65 10.63 -10.85
C ASP A 9 0.40 10.82 -9.95
N THR A 10 -0.29 9.80 -9.43
CA THR A 10 -0.18 8.33 -9.53
C THR A 10 -1.49 7.77 -8.97
N SER A 11 -2.04 6.66 -9.50
CA SER A 11 -3.18 5.97 -8.84
C SER A 11 -2.93 5.64 -7.36
N VAL A 12 -1.65 5.48 -6.99
CA VAL A 12 -1.19 5.27 -5.61
C VAL A 12 -1.43 6.50 -4.73
N ASP A 13 -1.21 7.72 -5.23
CA ASP A 13 -1.43 8.93 -4.43
C ASP A 13 -2.92 9.11 -4.13
N THR A 14 -3.78 8.90 -5.15
CA THR A 14 -5.23 8.89 -4.96
C THR A 14 -5.67 7.82 -3.97
N TYR A 15 -5.09 6.62 -4.04
CA TYR A 15 -5.39 5.54 -3.10
C TYR A 15 -4.96 5.90 -1.66
N MET A 16 -3.77 6.50 -1.51
CA MET A 16 -3.27 6.92 -0.21
C MET A 16 -4.09 8.07 0.38
N ASP A 17 -4.48 9.07 -0.42
CA ASP A 17 -5.37 10.15 0.01
C ASP A 17 -6.72 9.61 0.49
N TYR A 18 -7.31 8.66 -0.24
CA TYR A 18 -8.52 7.98 0.18
C TYR A 18 -8.34 7.22 1.51
N LEU A 19 -7.24 6.49 1.67
CA LEU A 19 -6.95 5.79 2.93
C LEU A 19 -6.75 6.75 4.10
N PHE A 20 -6.05 7.87 3.88
CA PHE A 20 -5.84 8.87 4.91
C PHE A 20 -7.16 9.50 5.35
N ASP A 21 -8.07 9.79 4.42
CA ASP A 21 -9.41 10.31 4.73
C ASP A 21 -10.25 9.28 5.50
N VAL A 22 -10.37 8.05 4.99
CA VAL A 22 -11.18 6.99 5.61
C VAL A 22 -10.70 6.60 7.00
N LEU A 23 -9.38 6.63 7.23
CA LEU A 23 -8.78 6.31 8.51
C LEU A 23 -8.63 7.53 9.43
N GLY A 24 -8.96 8.74 8.96
CA GLY A 24 -8.80 9.98 9.70
C GLY A 24 -7.34 10.30 10.07
N LEU A 25 -6.41 9.97 9.18
CA LEU A 25 -4.98 10.18 9.38
C LEU A 25 -4.55 11.55 8.83
N ASP A 26 -4.12 12.43 9.72
CA ASP A 26 -3.48 13.68 9.33
C ASP A 26 -1.98 13.47 9.11
N ILE A 27 -1.57 13.43 7.85
CA ILE A 27 -0.18 13.24 7.44
C ILE A 27 0.40 14.58 7.04
N ARG A 28 1.42 15.03 7.78
CA ARG A 28 2.19 16.23 7.44
C ARG A 28 2.76 16.12 6.03
N GLU A 29 2.67 17.22 5.28
CA GLU A 29 3.06 17.28 3.87
C GLU A 29 4.51 16.81 3.64
N GLU A 30 5.44 17.26 4.50
CA GLU A 30 6.85 16.88 4.43
C GLU A 30 7.11 15.38 4.65
N TRP A 31 6.16 14.64 5.22
CA TRP A 31 6.28 13.20 5.44
C TRP A 31 5.64 12.38 4.31
N ARG A 32 4.82 12.98 3.44
CA ARG A 32 4.06 12.25 2.42
C ARG A 32 4.95 11.42 1.50
N ALA A 33 6.06 11.98 1.05
CA ALA A 33 7.01 11.27 0.19
C ALA A 33 7.61 10.03 0.87
N ASP A 34 7.95 10.14 2.15
CA ASP A 34 8.51 9.04 2.93
C ASP A 34 7.46 7.96 3.23
N VAL A 35 6.24 8.37 3.60
CA VAL A 35 5.11 7.44 3.81
C VAL A 35 4.81 6.67 2.53
N LYS A 36 4.76 7.35 1.37
CA LYS A 36 4.59 6.71 0.06
C LYS A 36 5.72 5.71 -0.22
N ARG A 37 6.97 6.06 0.07
CA ARG A 37 8.11 5.15 -0.10
C ARG A 37 7.93 3.87 0.72
N TYR A 38 7.56 3.98 2.00
CA TYR A 38 7.36 2.80 2.85
C TYR A 38 6.17 1.97 2.42
N PHE A 39 5.05 2.61 2.06
CA PHE A 39 3.89 1.92 1.50
C PHE A 39 4.27 1.11 0.26
N MET A 40 5.02 1.69 -0.67
CA MET A 40 5.46 1.01 -1.89
C MET A 40 6.43 -0.15 -1.61
N LEU A 41 7.27 -0.04 -0.58
CA LEU A 41 8.11 -1.14 -0.12
C LEU A 41 7.26 -2.32 0.38
N SER A 42 6.26 -2.05 1.22
CA SER A 42 5.32 -3.06 1.71
C SER A 42 4.50 -3.67 0.58
N ALA A 43 4.06 -2.89 -0.41
CA ALA A 43 3.40 -3.39 -1.60
C ALA A 43 4.29 -4.36 -2.40
N GLY A 44 5.60 -4.10 -2.45
CA GLY A 44 6.58 -5.03 -3.02
C GLY A 44 6.64 -6.36 -2.27
N MET A 45 6.64 -6.34 -0.93
CA MET A 45 6.60 -7.55 -0.10
C MET A 45 5.29 -8.32 -0.28
N ALA A 46 4.16 -7.63 -0.36
CA ALA A 46 2.86 -8.25 -0.61
C ALA A 46 2.84 -9.01 -1.93
N LYS A 47 3.40 -8.46 -3.00
CA LYS A 47 3.53 -9.15 -4.29
C LYS A 47 4.35 -10.44 -4.22
N VAL A 48 5.37 -10.49 -3.36
CA VAL A 48 6.14 -11.73 -3.13
C VAL A 48 5.24 -12.79 -2.50
N LEU A 49 4.40 -12.42 -1.53
CA LEU A 49 3.44 -13.34 -0.93
C LEU A 49 2.37 -13.80 -1.92
N GLU A 50 1.83 -12.88 -2.73
CA GLU A 50 0.84 -13.20 -3.78
C GLU A 50 1.40 -14.16 -4.85
N ALA A 51 2.71 -14.11 -5.12
CA ALA A 51 3.38 -15.03 -6.03
C ALA A 51 3.47 -16.47 -5.48
N HIS A 52 3.23 -16.66 -4.19
CA HIS A 52 3.20 -17.95 -3.51
C HIS A 52 1.80 -18.20 -2.91
N PRO A 53 0.80 -18.52 -3.74
CA PRO A 53 -0.57 -18.69 -3.28
C PRO A 53 -0.65 -19.83 -2.26
N LEU A 54 -1.23 -19.54 -1.09
CA LEU A 54 -1.50 -20.53 -0.06
C LEU A 54 -2.62 -21.46 -0.54
N GLU A 55 -2.50 -22.75 -0.27
CA GLU A 55 -3.61 -23.70 -0.45
C GLU A 55 -4.77 -23.24 0.45
N MET A 56 -6.00 -23.15 -0.07
CA MET A 56 -7.17 -22.68 0.70
C MET A 56 -7.49 -23.54 1.94
N THR A 57 -6.84 -24.68 2.09
CA THR A 57 -6.93 -25.58 3.25
C THR A 57 -6.01 -25.19 4.41
N GLU A 58 -5.10 -24.24 4.22
CA GLU A 58 -4.21 -23.77 5.28
C GLU A 58 -4.98 -22.91 6.28
N ALA A 59 -5.06 -23.40 7.52
CA ALA A 59 -5.67 -22.64 8.62
C ALA A 59 -4.87 -21.35 8.87
N LEU A 60 -5.59 -20.25 9.12
CA LEU A 60 -4.97 -19.01 9.59
C LEU A 60 -4.03 -19.31 10.77
N ALA A 61 -2.92 -18.58 10.83
CA ALA A 61 -2.04 -18.61 12.00
C ALA A 61 -2.88 -18.44 13.29
N PRO A 62 -2.56 -19.17 14.36
CA PRO A 62 -3.42 -19.25 15.53
C PRO A 62 -3.63 -17.86 16.14
N VAL A 63 -4.87 -17.36 16.05
CA VAL A 63 -5.32 -16.17 16.76
C VAL A 63 -5.91 -16.63 18.08
N PHE A 64 -5.41 -16.10 19.19
CA PHE A 64 -5.94 -16.38 20.52
C PHE A 64 -7.46 -16.12 20.56
N ARG A 65 -8.24 -17.06 21.11
CA ARG A 65 -9.66 -16.90 21.40
C ARG A 65 -9.83 -16.90 22.94
N PRO A 66 -10.37 -15.82 23.54
CA PRO A 66 -10.60 -15.74 24.99
C PRO A 66 -11.69 -16.70 25.47
#